data_AF-A0A7X9IML9-F1
#
_entry.id   AF-A0A7X9IML9-F1
#
_cell.length_a   1.000
_cell.length_b   1.000
_cell.length_c   1.000
_cell.angle_alpha   90.00
_cell.angle_beta   90.00
_cell.angle_gamma   90.00
#
_symmetry.space_group_name_H-M   'P 1'
#
loop_
_entity.id
_entity.type
_entity.pdbx_description
1 polymer ?
#
loop_
_entity_poly.entity_id
_entity_poly.type
_entity_poly.pdbx_seq_one_letter_code
_entity_poly.pdbx_strand_id
1 'polypeptide(L)'
;MKKSLTLFLPILLVTVLVFQSAGAWERGTHAFIADQLKKANGPYNIEEMYGAMAPDAFNYMFTQPYILYRDFLYDQTHHYFLKIQQAVKYGYEKSSSYGFISHNDTWGADSTAHHASLTLLPDEGYVITKAKLLDEYLKGVSTDYANLFKDYPAVALEVCHNIIEAAGDIVLARYDHSVGLKMTQIAARPKTNMQNLMAKAYSKGLADFSLTTAAPLTLEQAEQLIRTTENEFRTACLAYGWLLQQDESIILENVIEQFKQLAAAFLSAAGITPPADELLTALLQASFEAAIGLIENDYLPEIMATVDMLKKGMVKEVKPNVMATRPIPAQLKSKKH
;
A
#
# COMPACT_ATOMS: atom_id res chain seq x y z
N MET A 1 -47.86 -40.91 -7.00
CA MET A 1 -47.69 -39.49 -7.38
C MET A 1 -46.39 -38.98 -6.77
N LYS A 2 -45.38 -38.74 -7.61
CA LYS A 2 -44.05 -38.25 -7.20
C LYS A 2 -44.18 -36.76 -6.84
N LYS A 3 -43.87 -36.38 -5.60
CA LYS A 3 -43.70 -34.97 -5.22
C LYS A 3 -42.22 -34.64 -5.34
N SER A 4 -41.89 -33.89 -6.39
CA SER A 4 -40.60 -33.23 -6.57
C SER A 4 -40.51 -32.10 -5.55
N LEU A 5 -39.57 -32.20 -4.60
CA LEU A 5 -39.19 -31.10 -3.73
C LEU A 5 -38.13 -30.29 -4.47
N THR A 6 -38.54 -29.23 -5.14
CA THR A 6 -37.61 -28.25 -5.71
C THR A 6 -37.06 -27.43 -4.56
N LEU A 7 -35.86 -27.77 -4.10
CA LEU A 7 -35.14 -27.01 -3.08
C LEU A 7 -34.63 -25.72 -3.74
N PHE A 8 -35.35 -24.62 -3.53
CA PHE A 8 -34.80 -23.28 -3.75
C PHE A 8 -33.67 -23.11 -2.74
N LEU A 9 -32.42 -23.18 -3.21
CA LEU A 9 -31.26 -22.80 -2.44
C LEU A 9 -31.25 -21.26 -2.40
N PRO A 10 -31.48 -20.60 -1.26
CA PRO A 10 -31.21 -19.18 -1.18
C PRO A 10 -29.71 -19.01 -1.35
N ILE A 11 -29.33 -18.18 -2.33
CA ILE A 11 -27.99 -17.63 -2.50
C ILE A 11 -27.54 -17.19 -1.11
N LEU A 12 -26.52 -17.89 -0.60
CA LEU A 12 -25.89 -17.60 0.67
C LEU A 12 -25.33 -16.18 0.55
N LEU A 13 -26.11 -15.22 1.07
CA LEU A 13 -25.64 -13.89 1.42
C LEU A 13 -24.40 -14.11 2.26
N VAL A 14 -23.22 -13.92 1.66
CA VAL A 14 -21.96 -13.84 2.39
C VAL A 14 -22.15 -12.65 3.30
N THR A 15 -22.58 -12.92 4.53
CA THR A 15 -22.52 -12.00 5.64
C THR A 15 -21.14 -11.39 5.62
N VAL A 16 -21.13 -10.09 5.33
CA VAL A 16 -20.04 -9.15 5.45
C VAL A 16 -19.37 -9.41 6.79
N LEU A 17 -18.33 -10.24 6.78
CA LEU A 17 -17.25 -10.11 7.73
C LEU A 17 -16.66 -8.75 7.40
N VAL A 18 -16.99 -7.78 8.24
CA VAL A 18 -16.40 -6.44 8.24
C VAL A 18 -14.90 -6.64 8.42
N PHE A 19 -14.18 -6.83 7.33
CA PHE A 19 -12.73 -6.76 7.32
C PHE A 19 -12.40 -5.28 7.50
N GLN A 20 -12.12 -4.89 8.76
CA GLN A 20 -11.66 -3.54 9.13
C GLN A 20 -10.24 -3.22 8.62
N SER A 21 -9.88 -3.65 7.42
CA SER A 21 -8.59 -3.31 6.85
C SER A 21 -8.79 -2.35 5.69
N ALA A 22 -9.07 -1.10 6.03
CA ALA A 22 -8.51 -0.03 5.22
C ALA A 22 -6.99 -0.23 5.29
N GLY A 23 -6.41 -0.80 4.24
CA GLY A 23 -4.99 -1.07 4.15
C GLY A 23 -4.46 -0.50 2.85
N ALA A 24 -3.14 -0.56 2.65
CA ALA A 24 -2.49 0.09 1.51
C ALA A 24 -3.12 -0.30 0.17
N TRP A 25 -3.42 0.72 -0.61
CA TRP A 25 -3.92 0.64 -1.97
C TRP A 25 -2.76 0.96 -2.89
N GLU A 26 -2.54 0.20 -3.98
CA GLU A 26 -1.32 0.09 -4.83
C GLU A 26 -0.60 -1.27 -4.75
N ARG A 27 -1.11 -2.18 -3.92
CA ARG A 27 -0.60 -3.55 -3.81
C ARG A 27 -0.57 -4.27 -5.16
N GLY A 28 -1.57 -4.02 -6.02
CA GLY A 28 -1.63 -4.59 -7.36
C GLY A 28 -0.46 -4.13 -8.22
N THR A 29 -0.15 -2.84 -8.14
CA THR A 29 0.95 -2.20 -8.83
C THR A 29 2.31 -2.72 -8.36
N HIS A 30 2.56 -2.82 -7.07
CA HIS A 30 3.81 -3.44 -6.59
C HIS A 30 3.94 -4.91 -6.98
N ALA A 31 2.85 -5.68 -6.88
CA ALA A 31 2.84 -7.06 -7.33
C ALA A 31 3.15 -7.15 -8.84
N PHE A 32 2.54 -6.30 -9.66
CA PHE A 32 2.79 -6.24 -11.10
C PHE A 32 4.23 -5.86 -11.41
N ILE A 33 4.77 -4.80 -10.79
CA ILE A 33 6.17 -4.39 -10.97
C ILE A 33 7.09 -5.58 -10.68
N ALA A 34 6.92 -6.25 -9.54
CA ALA A 34 7.72 -7.42 -9.18
C ALA A 34 7.57 -8.58 -10.19
N ASP A 35 6.36 -8.83 -10.69
CA ASP A 35 6.13 -9.82 -11.75
C ASP A 35 6.79 -9.43 -13.07
N GLN A 36 7.01 -8.14 -13.35
CA GLN A 36 7.77 -7.71 -14.53
C GLN A 36 9.29 -7.73 -14.30
N LEU A 37 9.76 -7.63 -13.05
CA LEU A 37 11.17 -7.74 -12.70
C LEU A 37 11.69 -9.17 -12.88
N LYS A 38 10.88 -10.18 -12.51
CA LYS A 38 11.18 -11.63 -12.61
C LYS A 38 12.61 -11.99 -12.20
N LYS A 39 13.15 -11.41 -11.12
CA LYS A 39 14.51 -11.76 -10.67
C LYS A 39 14.58 -13.21 -10.22
N ALA A 40 13.48 -13.75 -9.70
CA ALA A 40 13.33 -15.14 -9.37
C ALA A 40 12.25 -15.81 -10.24
N ASN A 41 12.62 -16.83 -11.02
CA ASN A 41 11.67 -17.55 -11.88
C ASN A 41 10.82 -18.57 -11.10
N GLY A 42 9.62 -18.88 -11.63
CA GLY A 42 8.76 -19.96 -11.12
C GLY A 42 8.21 -19.69 -9.71
N PRO A 43 8.20 -20.68 -8.79
CA PRO A 43 7.59 -20.53 -7.46
C PRO A 43 8.27 -19.48 -6.56
N TYR A 44 9.43 -18.99 -6.98
CA TYR A 44 10.15 -17.90 -6.33
C TYR A 44 9.65 -16.51 -6.73
N ASN A 45 9.10 -16.35 -7.95
CA ASN A 45 8.46 -15.10 -8.40
C ASN A 45 7.31 -14.72 -7.47
N ILE A 46 6.55 -15.72 -7.03
CA ILE A 46 5.43 -15.53 -6.09
C ILE A 46 5.92 -14.89 -4.77
N GLU A 47 7.06 -15.35 -4.24
CA GLU A 47 7.60 -14.76 -3.00
C GLU A 47 8.15 -13.35 -3.22
N GLU A 48 8.72 -13.08 -4.40
CA GLU A 48 9.17 -11.76 -4.82
C GLU A 48 7.98 -10.79 -4.92
N MET A 49 6.90 -11.18 -5.59
CA MET A 49 5.69 -10.36 -5.68
C MET A 49 5.07 -10.08 -4.31
N TYR A 50 4.97 -11.08 -3.41
CA TYR A 50 4.50 -10.80 -2.05
C TYR A 50 5.41 -9.83 -1.32
N GLY A 51 6.73 -10.02 -1.47
CA GLY A 51 7.70 -9.16 -0.83
C GLY A 51 7.60 -7.72 -1.26
N ALA A 52 7.25 -7.44 -2.51
CA ALA A 52 7.08 -6.08 -3.01
C ALA A 52 5.87 -5.34 -2.44
N MET A 53 4.85 -6.06 -1.95
CA MET A 53 3.70 -5.45 -1.27
C MET A 53 3.92 -5.29 0.24
N ALA A 54 4.80 -6.09 0.84
CA ALA A 54 4.91 -6.20 2.29
C ALA A 54 5.41 -4.95 3.06
N PRO A 55 6.20 -4.02 2.48
CA PRO A 55 6.61 -2.80 3.18
C PRO A 55 5.45 -1.95 3.71
N ASP A 56 4.29 -2.02 3.03
CA ASP A 56 3.08 -1.27 3.37
C ASP A 56 2.24 -1.88 4.49
N ALA A 57 2.64 -3.04 5.02
CA ALA A 57 1.85 -3.75 6.03
C ALA A 57 1.51 -2.86 7.24
N PHE A 58 2.32 -1.83 7.51
CA PHE A 58 2.21 -0.98 8.68
C PHE A 58 1.52 0.37 8.44
N ASN A 59 1.23 0.76 7.19
CA ASN A 59 0.82 2.14 6.83
C ASN A 59 -0.52 2.56 7.47
N TYR A 60 -1.37 1.60 7.85
CA TYR A 60 -2.75 1.85 8.30
C TYR A 60 -2.98 1.54 9.79
N MET A 61 -1.92 1.52 10.58
CA MET A 61 -1.99 1.38 12.04
C MET A 61 -2.53 2.65 12.72
N PHE A 62 -3.79 3.02 12.49
CA PHE A 62 -4.38 4.27 13.00
C PHE A 62 -4.95 4.20 14.42
N THR A 63 -5.06 3.01 15.01
CA THR A 63 -5.65 2.81 16.33
C THR A 63 -4.59 2.82 17.44
N GLN A 64 -4.97 3.21 18.65
CA GLN A 64 -4.08 3.13 19.82
C GLN A 64 -3.93 1.66 20.31
N PRO A 65 -2.75 1.23 20.79
CA PRO A 65 -1.49 1.98 20.84
C PRO A 65 -0.69 1.95 19.53
N TYR A 66 -1.16 1.23 18.50
CA TYR A 66 -0.44 0.93 17.26
C TYR A 66 0.04 2.16 16.48
N ILE A 67 -0.75 3.24 16.47
CA ILE A 67 -0.37 4.50 15.83
C ILE A 67 0.95 5.10 16.37
N LEU A 68 1.33 4.77 17.60
CA LEU A 68 2.60 5.21 18.19
C LEU A 68 3.83 4.59 17.49
N TYR A 69 3.66 3.47 16.78
CA TYR A 69 4.74 2.73 16.15
C TYR A 69 4.73 2.82 14.61
N ARG A 70 3.62 3.31 14.03
CA ARG A 70 3.38 3.37 12.59
C ARG A 70 4.54 4.04 11.84
N ASP A 71 4.86 5.27 12.22
CA ASP A 71 5.88 6.07 11.50
C ASP A 71 7.28 5.47 11.64
N PHE A 72 7.59 4.88 12.81
CA PHE A 72 8.83 4.13 12.99
C PHE A 72 8.90 2.95 12.03
N LEU A 73 7.83 2.14 11.97
CA LEU A 73 7.79 0.97 11.10
C LEU A 73 7.80 1.34 9.62
N TYR A 74 7.08 2.39 9.22
CA TYR A 74 7.13 2.96 7.88
C TYR A 74 8.56 3.33 7.48
N ASP A 75 9.25 4.08 8.33
CA ASP A 75 10.64 4.45 8.11
C ASP A 75 11.57 3.21 8.03
N GLN A 76 11.32 2.20 8.86
CA GLN A 76 12.06 0.93 8.79
C GLN A 76 11.83 0.19 7.46
N THR A 77 10.62 0.19 6.93
CA THR A 77 10.27 -0.55 5.71
C THR A 77 10.56 0.20 4.41
N HIS A 78 10.58 1.53 4.43
CA HIS A 78 10.75 2.36 3.23
C HIS A 78 12.13 3.03 3.12
N HIS A 79 12.83 3.30 4.23
CA HIS A 79 14.17 3.91 4.23
C HIS A 79 15.27 2.97 4.74
N TYR A 80 14.98 2.11 5.73
CA TYR A 80 15.93 1.12 6.27
C TYR A 80 15.66 -0.31 5.77
N PHE A 81 15.03 -0.43 4.60
CA PHE A 81 14.55 -1.67 3.97
C PHE A 81 15.62 -2.76 3.81
N LEU A 82 16.91 -2.41 3.70
CA LEU A 82 18.00 -3.38 3.56
C LEU A 82 18.19 -4.29 4.79
N LYS A 83 17.60 -3.97 5.95
CA LYS A 83 17.58 -4.88 7.11
C LYS A 83 16.93 -6.22 6.78
N ILE A 84 15.95 -6.25 5.88
CA ILE A 84 15.34 -7.50 5.39
C ILE A 84 16.36 -8.39 4.71
N GLN A 85 17.26 -7.81 3.90
CA GLN A 85 18.30 -8.58 3.22
C GLN A 85 19.25 -9.26 4.22
N GLN A 86 19.62 -8.54 5.29
CA GLN A 86 20.49 -9.04 6.35
C GLN A 86 19.83 -10.15 7.18
N ALA A 87 18.49 -10.17 7.23
CA ALA A 87 17.72 -11.19 7.93
C ALA A 87 17.51 -12.49 7.12
N VAL A 88 17.89 -12.53 5.85
CA VAL A 88 17.74 -13.71 4.97
C VAL A 88 18.66 -14.84 5.42
N LYS A 89 18.11 -16.04 5.57
CA LYS A 89 18.86 -17.27 5.85
C LYS A 89 18.90 -18.23 4.65
N TYR A 90 17.81 -18.38 3.89
CA TYR A 90 17.76 -19.37 2.79
C TYR A 90 16.69 -19.12 1.73
N GLY A 91 16.98 -19.57 0.49
CA GLY A 91 16.02 -19.90 -0.57
C GLY A 91 14.91 -18.86 -0.82
N TYR A 92 13.69 -19.17 -0.37
CA TYR A 92 12.49 -18.36 -0.59
C TYR A 92 12.54 -17.00 0.09
N GLU A 93 13.21 -16.89 1.24
CA GLU A 93 13.43 -15.61 1.92
C GLU A 93 14.23 -14.64 1.04
N LYS A 94 15.13 -15.17 0.21
CA LYS A 94 15.91 -14.35 -0.72
C LYS A 94 15.04 -13.71 -1.79
N SER A 95 14.12 -14.46 -2.40
CA SER A 95 13.20 -13.93 -3.41
C SER A 95 12.25 -12.89 -2.80
N SER A 96 11.69 -13.22 -1.64
CA SER A 96 10.96 -12.29 -0.79
C SER A 96 11.72 -10.99 -0.53
N SER A 97 13.01 -11.07 -0.17
CA SER A 97 13.83 -9.88 0.06
C SER A 97 14.04 -9.04 -1.20
N TYR A 98 14.14 -9.64 -2.39
CA TYR A 98 14.27 -8.88 -3.63
C TYR A 98 13.02 -8.06 -3.93
N GLY A 99 11.84 -8.64 -3.74
CA GLY A 99 10.58 -7.92 -3.83
C GLY A 99 10.53 -6.74 -2.87
N PHE A 100 10.79 -7.01 -1.59
CA PHE A 100 10.78 -6.00 -0.52
C PHE A 100 11.71 -4.81 -0.83
N ILE A 101 12.91 -5.09 -1.32
CA ILE A 101 13.89 -4.07 -1.66
C ILE A 101 13.46 -3.25 -2.88
N SER A 102 12.68 -3.82 -3.82
CA SER A 102 12.25 -3.08 -5.02
C SER A 102 11.22 -1.98 -4.77
N HIS A 103 10.57 -1.99 -3.61
CA HIS A 103 9.47 -1.08 -3.26
C HIS A 103 9.98 0.32 -2.84
N ASN A 104 10.85 0.40 -1.83
CA ASN A 104 11.38 1.60 -1.15
C ASN A 104 11.31 3.03 -1.77
N ASP A 105 11.25 4.02 -0.88
CA ASP A 105 11.14 5.45 -1.19
C ASP A 105 12.46 6.15 -1.58
N THR A 106 13.59 5.44 -1.55
CA THR A 106 14.91 6.03 -1.87
C THR A 106 15.27 5.92 -3.36
N TRP A 107 15.05 4.74 -3.94
CA TRP A 107 15.30 4.48 -5.37
C TRP A 107 14.35 3.41 -5.94
N GLY A 108 13.48 2.85 -5.10
CA GLY A 108 12.52 1.83 -5.46
C GLY A 108 11.33 2.35 -6.27
N ALA A 109 10.27 1.56 -6.33
CA ALA A 109 9.00 1.94 -6.95
C ALA A 109 8.44 3.24 -6.34
N ASP A 110 8.43 3.37 -5.01
CA ASP A 110 7.84 4.54 -4.33
C ASP A 110 8.65 5.80 -4.62
N SER A 111 9.96 5.65 -4.85
CA SER A 111 10.80 6.79 -5.27
C SER A 111 10.28 7.44 -6.55
N THR A 112 9.78 6.64 -7.51
CA THR A 112 9.16 7.16 -8.74
C THR A 112 7.76 7.71 -8.50
N ALA A 113 7.01 7.11 -7.57
CA ALA A 113 5.68 7.55 -7.19
C ALA A 113 5.70 8.89 -6.44
N HIS A 114 6.70 9.12 -5.58
CA HIS A 114 6.73 10.24 -4.63
C HIS A 114 7.75 11.34 -4.95
N HIS A 115 8.89 11.01 -5.56
CA HIS A 115 10.00 11.96 -5.68
C HIS A 115 10.43 12.27 -7.11
N ALA A 116 10.42 11.28 -8.01
CA ALA A 116 10.98 11.45 -9.35
C ALA A 116 10.28 10.59 -10.40
N SER A 117 9.17 11.08 -10.94
CA SER A 117 8.47 10.40 -12.02
C SER A 117 9.37 10.24 -13.25
N LEU A 118 9.13 9.18 -14.01
CA LEU A 118 9.95 8.81 -15.16
C LEU A 118 9.36 9.28 -16.48
N THR A 119 8.08 9.64 -16.52
CA THR A 119 7.36 10.04 -17.74
C THR A 119 6.71 11.43 -17.69
N LEU A 120 6.61 12.06 -16.51
CA LEU A 120 5.97 13.37 -16.34
C LEU A 120 6.97 14.48 -15.99
N LEU A 121 7.30 14.61 -14.72
CA LEU A 121 8.19 15.62 -14.14
C LEU A 121 9.34 14.95 -13.38
N PRO A 122 10.61 15.21 -13.73
CA PRO A 122 11.73 14.50 -13.11
C PRO A 122 11.99 14.90 -11.66
N ASP A 123 11.47 16.06 -11.21
CA ASP A 123 11.70 16.61 -9.86
C ASP A 123 10.49 16.41 -8.91
N GLU A 124 9.49 15.63 -9.33
CA GLU A 124 8.32 15.28 -8.52
C GLU A 124 7.83 13.88 -8.86
N GLY A 125 7.33 13.14 -7.87
CA GLY A 125 6.78 11.82 -8.09
C GLY A 125 5.48 11.81 -8.87
N TYR A 126 5.23 10.73 -9.60
CA TYR A 126 4.05 10.60 -10.47
C TYR A 126 2.76 10.77 -9.67
N VAL A 127 2.64 10.07 -8.55
CA VAL A 127 1.45 10.06 -7.70
C VAL A 127 1.25 11.44 -7.07
N ILE A 128 2.33 12.10 -6.64
CA ILE A 128 2.26 13.46 -6.07
C ILE A 128 1.78 14.48 -7.12
N THR A 129 2.34 14.43 -8.33
CA THR A 129 1.89 15.30 -9.43
C THR A 129 0.42 15.07 -9.73
N LYS A 130 -0.02 13.81 -9.86
CA LYS A 130 -1.43 13.48 -10.13
C LYS A 130 -2.36 13.85 -8.98
N ALA A 131 -1.92 13.70 -7.73
CA ALA A 131 -2.69 14.08 -6.55
C ALA A 131 -2.93 15.60 -6.50
N LYS A 132 -1.92 16.41 -6.85
CA LYS A 132 -2.08 17.87 -6.96
C LYS A 132 -3.07 18.26 -8.06
N LEU A 133 -2.97 17.63 -9.23
CA LEU A 133 -3.90 17.87 -10.34
C LEU A 133 -5.34 17.49 -9.95
N LEU A 134 -5.51 16.37 -9.23
CA LEU A 134 -6.81 15.96 -8.72
C LEU A 134 -7.36 16.95 -7.68
N ASP A 135 -6.56 17.36 -6.70
CA ASP A 135 -6.95 18.35 -5.68
C ASP A 135 -7.37 19.68 -6.31
N GLU A 136 -6.57 20.20 -7.25
CA GLU A 136 -6.90 21.43 -8.00
C GLU A 136 -8.21 21.30 -8.79
N TYR A 137 -8.40 20.17 -9.48
CA TYR A 137 -9.62 19.89 -10.22
C TYR A 137 -10.85 19.85 -9.29
N LEU A 138 -10.78 19.06 -8.21
CA LEU A 138 -11.88 18.89 -7.26
C LEU A 138 -12.26 20.21 -6.57
N LYS A 139 -11.28 21.04 -6.21
CA LYS A 139 -11.53 22.41 -5.72
C LYS A 139 -12.27 23.28 -6.74
N GLY A 140 -11.98 23.11 -8.02
CA GLY A 140 -12.61 23.86 -9.10
C GLY A 140 -14.05 23.44 -9.40
N VAL A 141 -14.38 22.16 -9.19
CA VAL A 141 -15.69 21.59 -9.59
C VAL A 141 -16.63 21.29 -8.42
N SER A 142 -16.14 21.23 -7.18
CA SER A 142 -16.94 20.91 -6.00
C SER A 142 -16.71 21.93 -4.87
N THR A 143 -17.74 22.74 -4.59
CA THR A 143 -17.72 23.66 -3.45
C THR A 143 -17.67 22.91 -2.12
N ASP A 144 -18.28 21.73 -2.02
CA ASP A 144 -18.23 20.91 -0.81
C ASP A 144 -16.83 20.38 -0.53
N TYR A 145 -16.13 19.88 -1.57
CA TYR A 145 -14.73 19.48 -1.45
C TYR A 145 -13.85 20.67 -1.04
N ALA A 146 -13.98 21.80 -1.73
CA ALA A 146 -13.21 23.00 -1.45
C ALA A 146 -13.42 23.48 0.00
N ASN A 147 -14.66 23.48 0.50
CA ASN A 147 -14.98 23.88 1.87
C ASN A 147 -14.47 22.88 2.92
N LEU A 148 -14.54 21.58 2.65
CA LEU A 148 -14.09 20.53 3.56
C LEU A 148 -12.60 20.67 3.86
N PHE A 149 -11.80 21.01 2.84
CA PHE A 149 -10.33 21.03 2.95
C PHE A 149 -9.68 22.42 2.94
N LYS A 150 -10.47 23.51 2.96
CA LYS A 150 -9.95 24.89 2.85
C LYS A 150 -8.82 25.21 3.84
N ASP A 151 -8.93 24.71 5.07
CA ASP A 151 -7.96 24.94 6.16
C ASP A 151 -6.98 23.76 6.34
N TYR A 152 -7.12 22.72 5.52
CA TYR A 152 -6.39 21.46 5.62
C TYR A 152 -5.79 21.00 4.28
N PRO A 153 -4.99 21.84 3.59
CA PRO A 153 -4.47 21.52 2.26
C PRO A 153 -3.59 20.27 2.23
N ALA A 154 -2.85 19.99 3.31
CA ALA A 154 -2.05 18.77 3.41
C ALA A 154 -2.91 17.50 3.51
N VAL A 155 -4.06 17.59 4.20
CA VAL A 155 -5.01 16.47 4.31
C VAL A 155 -5.70 16.24 2.97
N ALA A 156 -6.04 17.31 2.24
CA ALA A 156 -6.60 17.23 0.89
C ALA A 156 -5.67 16.47 -0.07
N LEU A 157 -4.37 16.82 -0.02
CA LEU A 157 -3.36 16.19 -0.86
C LEU A 157 -3.20 14.71 -0.51
N GLU A 158 -3.13 14.36 0.77
CA GLU A 158 -3.05 12.96 1.22
C GLU A 158 -4.29 12.13 0.77
N VAL A 159 -5.48 12.72 0.83
CA VAL A 159 -6.70 12.06 0.32
C VAL A 159 -6.59 11.83 -1.18
N CYS A 160 -6.16 12.84 -1.96
CA CYS A 160 -5.99 12.69 -3.40
C CYS A 160 -4.90 11.68 -3.75
N HIS A 161 -3.80 11.66 -3.00
CA HIS A 161 -2.71 10.69 -3.12
C HIS A 161 -3.24 9.27 -3.03
N ASN A 162 -3.90 8.92 -1.92
CA ASN A 162 -4.46 7.57 -1.73
C ASN A 162 -5.48 7.20 -2.82
N ILE A 163 -6.28 8.17 -3.31
CA ILE A 163 -7.24 7.94 -4.40
C ILE A 163 -6.53 7.66 -5.74
N ILE A 164 -5.45 8.37 -6.05
CA ILE A 164 -4.65 8.13 -7.27
C ILE A 164 -4.03 6.73 -7.23
N GLU A 165 -3.50 6.30 -6.09
CA GLU A 165 -2.92 4.95 -5.92
C GLU A 165 -3.96 3.85 -6.11
N ALA A 166 -5.12 3.99 -5.47
CA ALA A 166 -6.23 3.05 -5.63
C ALA A 166 -6.78 3.04 -7.06
N ALA A 167 -6.92 4.20 -7.71
CA ALA A 167 -7.30 4.30 -9.11
C ALA A 167 -6.26 3.65 -10.03
N GLY A 168 -4.97 3.72 -9.67
CA GLY A 168 -3.87 3.06 -10.37
C GLY A 168 -4.07 1.56 -10.48
N ASP A 169 -4.42 0.89 -9.37
CA ASP A 169 -4.70 -0.55 -9.36
C ASP A 169 -5.94 -0.91 -10.21
N ILE A 170 -6.98 -0.06 -10.22
CA ILE A 170 -8.17 -0.24 -11.07
C ILE A 170 -7.77 -0.16 -12.55
N VAL A 171 -7.03 0.88 -12.93
CA VAL A 171 -6.53 1.08 -14.30
C VAL A 171 -5.61 -0.06 -14.70
N LEU A 172 -4.71 -0.50 -13.82
CA LEU A 172 -3.81 -1.62 -14.05
C LEU A 172 -4.58 -2.92 -14.30
N ALA A 173 -5.68 -3.18 -13.58
CA ALA A 173 -6.50 -4.36 -13.79
C ALA A 173 -7.16 -4.41 -15.19
N ARG A 174 -7.30 -3.26 -15.89
CA ARG A 174 -7.69 -3.21 -17.31
C ARG A 174 -6.59 -3.72 -18.24
N TYR A 175 -5.33 -3.51 -17.87
CA TYR A 175 -4.16 -3.89 -18.66
C TYR A 175 -3.65 -5.30 -18.35
N ASP A 176 -3.68 -5.71 -17.09
CA ASP A 176 -3.39 -7.07 -16.62
C ASP A 176 -4.56 -7.61 -15.80
N HIS A 177 -5.54 -8.20 -16.49
CA HIS A 177 -6.70 -8.86 -15.86
C HIS A 177 -6.33 -10.02 -14.93
N SER A 178 -5.08 -10.48 -14.94
CA SER A 178 -4.62 -11.55 -14.04
C SER A 178 -4.01 -11.02 -12.73
N VAL A 179 -3.84 -9.70 -12.56
CA VAL A 179 -3.21 -9.10 -11.37
C VAL A 179 -3.91 -9.52 -10.08
N GLY A 180 -5.24 -9.47 -10.03
CA GLY A 180 -6.02 -9.89 -8.87
C GLY A 180 -5.85 -11.38 -8.54
N LEU A 181 -5.90 -12.24 -9.57
CA LEU A 181 -5.68 -13.69 -9.40
C LEU A 181 -4.26 -13.97 -8.86
N LYS A 182 -3.24 -13.30 -9.40
CA LYS A 182 -1.87 -13.43 -8.91
C LYS A 182 -1.81 -13.03 -7.44
N MET A 183 -2.33 -11.86 -7.06
CA MET A 183 -2.35 -11.39 -5.66
C MET A 183 -2.99 -12.41 -4.72
N THR A 184 -4.16 -12.95 -5.09
CA THR A 184 -4.84 -13.97 -4.28
C THR A 184 -3.97 -15.22 -4.12
N GLN A 185 -3.37 -15.74 -5.21
CA GLN A 185 -2.52 -16.93 -5.15
C GLN A 185 -1.27 -16.71 -4.30
N ILE A 186 -0.68 -15.52 -4.38
CA ILE A 186 0.52 -15.12 -3.65
C ILE A 186 0.22 -15.04 -2.14
N ALA A 187 -0.86 -14.36 -1.77
CA ALA A 187 -1.23 -14.14 -0.38
C ALA A 187 -1.76 -15.42 0.29
N ALA A 188 -2.39 -16.34 -0.46
CA ALA A 188 -2.99 -17.58 0.06
C ALA A 188 -1.96 -18.64 0.49
N ARG A 189 -0.67 -18.43 0.21
CA ARG A 189 0.34 -19.43 0.54
C ARG A 189 0.49 -19.57 2.06
N PRO A 190 0.61 -20.81 2.57
CA PRO A 190 0.79 -21.06 4.01
C PRO A 190 2.19 -20.66 4.53
N LYS A 191 3.03 -20.05 3.69
CA LYS A 191 4.44 -19.78 4.01
C LYS A 191 4.59 -18.40 4.63
N THR A 192 5.03 -18.36 5.88
CA THR A 192 5.30 -17.14 6.66
C THR A 192 6.69 -16.55 6.38
N ASN A 193 7.26 -16.72 5.16
CA ASN A 193 8.64 -16.30 4.86
C ASN A 193 8.83 -14.79 5.11
N MET A 194 7.97 -13.97 4.51
CA MET A 194 8.04 -12.52 4.65
C MET A 194 7.73 -12.08 6.09
N GLN A 195 6.73 -12.68 6.72
CA GLN A 195 6.42 -12.44 8.12
C GLN A 195 7.62 -12.70 9.04
N ASN A 196 8.29 -13.85 8.87
CA ASN A 196 9.49 -14.20 9.63
C ASN A 196 10.65 -13.26 9.33
N LEU A 197 10.80 -12.81 8.08
CA LEU A 197 11.82 -11.82 7.71
C LEU A 197 11.59 -10.49 8.39
N MET A 198 10.37 -9.95 8.34
CA MET A 198 10.04 -8.68 8.99
C MET A 198 10.20 -8.76 10.50
N ALA A 199 9.75 -9.85 11.13
CA ALA A 199 9.96 -10.08 12.56
C ALA A 199 11.46 -10.07 12.90
N LYS A 200 12.29 -10.83 12.16
CA LYS A 200 13.76 -10.86 12.38
C LYS A 200 14.42 -9.50 12.15
N ALA A 201 13.98 -8.76 11.13
CA ALA A 201 14.61 -7.51 10.73
C ALA A 201 14.27 -6.34 11.67
N TYR A 202 13.05 -6.31 12.21
CA TYR A 202 12.50 -5.10 12.82
C TYR A 202 12.05 -5.24 14.29
N SER A 203 11.83 -6.45 14.82
CA SER A 203 11.27 -6.62 16.18
C SER A 203 12.13 -5.99 17.27
N LYS A 204 13.46 -6.17 17.20
CA LYS A 204 14.38 -5.55 18.16
C LYS A 204 14.35 -4.03 18.09
N GLY A 205 14.39 -3.46 16.88
CA GLY A 205 14.33 -2.01 16.71
C GLY A 205 13.02 -1.43 17.22
N LEU A 206 11.90 -2.11 16.95
CA LEU A 206 10.59 -1.73 17.46
C LEU A 206 10.52 -1.80 18.98
N ALA A 207 11.00 -2.88 19.59
CA ALA A 207 11.04 -3.01 21.05
C ALA A 207 11.86 -1.88 21.69
N ASP A 208 13.07 -1.62 21.18
CA ASP A 208 13.92 -0.54 21.68
C ASP A 208 13.26 0.84 21.51
N PHE A 209 12.66 1.12 20.34
CA PHE A 209 11.94 2.37 20.07
C PHE A 209 10.73 2.55 20.99
N SER A 210 9.96 1.48 21.23
CA SER A 210 8.73 1.53 22.01
C SER A 210 8.94 2.03 23.45
N LEU A 211 10.15 1.87 24.01
CA LEU A 211 10.54 2.40 25.33
C LEU A 211 10.50 3.94 25.40
N THR A 212 10.50 4.61 24.24
CA THR A 212 10.37 6.08 24.13
C THR A 212 8.92 6.54 24.03
N THR A 213 7.97 5.61 23.96
CA THR A 213 6.54 5.88 23.80
C THR A 213 5.77 5.63 25.10
N ALA A 214 4.49 6.02 25.15
CA ALA A 214 3.62 5.73 26.28
C ALA A 214 3.21 4.25 26.42
N ALA A 215 3.58 3.40 25.46
CA ALA A 215 3.25 1.98 25.42
C ALA A 215 4.51 1.15 25.11
N PRO A 216 5.39 0.87 26.08
CA PRO A 216 6.58 0.05 25.87
C PRO A 216 6.21 -1.41 25.56
N LEU A 217 6.97 -2.03 24.66
CA LEU A 217 6.84 -3.42 24.23
C LEU A 217 8.06 -4.23 24.67
N THR A 218 7.84 -5.47 25.12
CA THR A 218 8.92 -6.47 25.16
C THR A 218 9.29 -6.90 23.73
N LEU A 219 10.44 -7.56 23.58
CA LEU A 219 10.83 -8.12 22.28
C LEU A 219 9.79 -9.09 21.72
N GLU A 220 9.20 -9.93 22.58
CA GLU A 220 8.15 -10.88 22.21
C GLU A 220 6.88 -10.16 21.73
N GLN A 221 6.48 -9.08 22.42
CA GLN A 221 5.33 -8.27 22.00
C GLN A 221 5.58 -7.55 20.68
N ALA A 222 6.79 -7.03 20.45
CA ALA A 222 7.17 -6.40 19.19
C ALA A 222 7.17 -7.40 18.02
N GLU A 223 7.69 -8.62 18.25
CA GLU A 223 7.60 -9.70 17.26
C GLU A 223 6.15 -10.08 16.97
N GLN A 224 5.33 -10.26 18.00
CA GLN A 224 3.93 -10.63 17.83
C GLN A 224 3.14 -9.55 17.10
N LEU A 225 3.38 -8.27 17.39
CA LEU A 225 2.76 -7.15 16.69
C LEU A 225 3.06 -7.22 15.19
N ILE A 226 4.35 -7.33 14.82
CA ILE A 226 4.76 -7.43 13.41
C ILE A 226 4.07 -8.60 12.70
N ARG A 227 4.00 -9.76 13.37
CA ARG A 227 3.37 -10.98 12.81
C ARG A 227 1.87 -10.81 12.62
N THR A 228 1.18 -10.28 13.62
CA THR A 228 -0.27 -10.04 13.55
C THR A 228 -0.59 -9.04 12.45
N THR A 229 0.11 -7.91 12.40
CA THR A 229 -0.13 -6.86 11.39
C THR A 229 0.17 -7.35 9.97
N GLU A 230 1.25 -8.12 9.76
CA GLU A 230 1.51 -8.74 8.46
C GLU A 230 0.43 -9.74 8.06
N ASN A 231 -0.10 -10.51 9.01
CA ASN A 231 -1.15 -11.48 8.72
C ASN A 231 -2.50 -10.80 8.38
N GLU A 232 -2.81 -9.69 9.05
CA GLU A 232 -3.94 -8.82 8.70
C GLU A 232 -3.75 -8.25 7.29
N PHE A 233 -2.56 -7.73 6.98
CA PHE A 233 -2.22 -7.25 5.65
C PHE A 233 -2.34 -8.34 4.58
N ARG A 234 -1.84 -9.55 4.84
CA ARG A 234 -1.98 -10.71 3.95
C ARG A 234 -3.44 -11.02 3.66
N THR A 235 -4.28 -10.98 4.68
CA THR A 235 -5.72 -11.22 4.57
C THR A 235 -6.38 -10.13 3.73
N ALA A 236 -5.97 -8.88 3.91
CA ALA A 236 -6.42 -7.77 3.08
C ALA A 236 -5.97 -7.92 1.61
N CYS A 237 -4.75 -8.41 1.34
CA CYS A 237 -4.28 -8.72 -0.01
C CYS A 237 -5.12 -9.81 -0.69
N LEU A 238 -5.57 -10.82 0.06
CA LEU A 238 -6.48 -11.85 -0.46
C LEU A 238 -7.81 -11.25 -0.88
N ALA A 239 -8.45 -10.50 0.01
CA ALA A 239 -9.75 -9.87 -0.26
C ALA A 239 -9.65 -8.90 -1.45
N TYR A 240 -8.58 -8.10 -1.49
CA TYR A 240 -8.38 -7.14 -2.56
C TYR A 240 -8.05 -7.80 -3.91
N GLY A 241 -7.24 -8.87 -3.91
CA GLY A 241 -7.00 -9.67 -5.12
C GLY A 241 -8.28 -10.32 -5.68
N TRP A 242 -9.21 -10.73 -4.81
CA TRP A 242 -10.55 -11.18 -5.24
C TRP A 242 -11.38 -10.04 -5.82
N LEU A 243 -11.30 -8.84 -5.22
CA LEU A 243 -12.00 -7.66 -5.72
C LEU A 243 -11.52 -7.29 -7.12
N LEU A 244 -10.21 -7.24 -7.36
CA LEU A 244 -9.61 -6.91 -8.67
C LEU A 244 -9.92 -7.93 -9.79
N GLN A 245 -10.57 -9.04 -9.48
CA GLN A 245 -11.07 -10.01 -10.47
C GLN A 245 -12.53 -9.77 -10.87
N GLN A 246 -13.23 -8.83 -10.23
CA GLN A 246 -14.62 -8.49 -10.53
C GLN A 246 -14.74 -7.51 -11.69
N ASP A 247 -15.96 -7.28 -12.14
CA ASP A 247 -16.26 -6.19 -13.07
C ASP A 247 -15.89 -4.84 -12.45
N GLU A 248 -15.41 -3.91 -13.28
CA GLU A 248 -14.88 -2.63 -12.81
C GLU A 248 -15.89 -1.82 -11.98
N SER A 249 -17.17 -1.88 -12.30
CA SER A 249 -18.22 -1.23 -11.49
C SER A 249 -18.29 -1.79 -10.08
N ILE A 250 -18.10 -3.10 -9.91
CA ILE A 250 -18.07 -3.77 -8.60
C ILE A 250 -16.77 -3.41 -7.87
N ILE A 251 -15.65 -3.35 -8.59
CA ILE A 251 -14.37 -2.87 -8.03
C ILE A 251 -14.56 -1.47 -7.44
N LEU A 252 -15.07 -0.54 -8.25
CA LEU A 252 -15.24 0.85 -7.87
C LEU A 252 -16.19 1.02 -6.67
N GLU A 253 -17.35 0.34 -6.68
CA GLU A 253 -18.30 0.38 -5.56
C GLU A 253 -17.66 -0.07 -4.24
N ASN A 254 -16.92 -1.17 -4.25
CA ASN A 254 -16.28 -1.72 -3.05
C ASN A 254 -15.04 -0.93 -2.61
N VAL A 255 -14.29 -0.35 -3.55
CA VAL A 255 -13.18 0.56 -3.22
C VAL A 255 -13.73 1.82 -2.55
N ILE A 256 -14.80 2.41 -3.08
CA ILE A 256 -15.44 3.59 -2.49
C ILE A 256 -15.95 3.30 -1.07
N GLU A 257 -16.61 2.16 -0.85
CA GLU A 257 -17.09 1.78 0.49
C GLU A 257 -15.91 1.63 1.49
N GLN A 258 -14.79 1.03 1.06
CA GLN A 258 -13.61 0.92 1.92
C GLN A 258 -12.94 2.29 2.18
N PHE A 259 -12.86 3.15 1.16
CA PHE A 259 -12.38 4.52 1.31
C PHE A 259 -13.26 5.35 2.23
N LYS A 260 -14.57 5.12 2.24
CA LYS A 260 -15.50 5.80 3.14
C LYS A 260 -15.20 5.48 4.60
N GLN A 261 -14.96 4.21 4.90
CA GLN A 261 -14.58 3.76 6.25
C GLN A 261 -13.21 4.32 6.67
N LEU A 262 -12.23 4.31 5.76
CA LEU A 262 -10.91 4.89 5.98
C LEU A 262 -10.97 6.41 6.20
N ALA A 263 -11.68 7.12 5.33
CA ALA A 263 -11.80 8.58 5.35
C ALA A 263 -12.39 9.04 6.67
N ALA A 264 -13.41 8.35 7.21
CA ALA A 264 -13.97 8.68 8.51
C ALA A 264 -12.92 8.65 9.64
N ALA A 265 -12.09 7.59 9.68
CA ALA A 265 -11.02 7.45 10.67
C ALA A 265 -9.90 8.47 10.46
N PHE A 266 -9.46 8.64 9.21
CA PHE A 266 -8.38 9.54 8.83
C PHE A 266 -8.73 11.02 9.09
N LEU A 267 -9.91 11.47 8.66
CA LEU A 267 -10.39 12.83 8.91
C LEU A 267 -10.52 13.09 10.41
N SER A 268 -11.07 12.13 11.17
CA SER A 268 -11.19 12.25 12.62
C SER A 268 -9.83 12.37 13.31
N ALA A 269 -8.84 11.58 12.88
CA ALA A 269 -7.46 11.66 13.38
C ALA A 269 -6.79 13.01 13.05
N ALA A 270 -7.17 13.63 11.93
CA ALA A 270 -6.74 14.96 11.53
C ALA A 270 -7.52 16.11 12.22
N GLY A 271 -8.52 15.80 13.07
CA GLY A 271 -9.37 16.80 13.74
C GLY A 271 -10.48 17.38 12.86
N ILE A 272 -10.76 16.76 11.70
CA ILE A 272 -11.82 17.15 10.78
C ILE A 272 -13.05 16.29 11.07
N THR A 273 -14.21 16.92 11.25
CA THR A 273 -15.47 16.16 11.36
C THR A 273 -15.81 15.54 10.01
N PRO A 274 -15.94 14.20 9.91
CA PRO A 274 -16.33 13.56 8.66
C PRO A 274 -17.70 14.08 8.17
N PRO A 275 -17.88 14.32 6.86
CA PRO A 275 -19.17 14.64 6.29
C PRO A 275 -20.22 13.55 6.54
N ALA A 276 -21.49 13.87 6.30
CA ALA A 276 -22.54 12.85 6.25
C ALA A 276 -22.24 11.78 5.17
N ASP A 277 -22.68 10.55 5.40
CA ASP A 277 -22.37 9.37 4.56
C ASP A 277 -22.69 9.60 3.07
N GLU A 278 -23.82 10.24 2.78
CA GLU A 278 -24.26 10.57 1.42
C GLU A 278 -23.29 11.53 0.72
N LEU A 279 -22.87 12.61 1.39
CA LEU A 279 -21.93 13.57 0.84
C LEU A 279 -20.55 12.94 0.67
N LEU A 280 -20.08 12.16 1.66
CA LEU A 280 -18.80 11.47 1.56
C LEU A 280 -18.77 10.48 0.38
N THR A 281 -19.86 9.73 0.19
CA THR A 281 -20.01 8.82 -0.95
C THR A 281 -19.95 9.56 -2.28
N ALA A 282 -20.69 10.67 -2.43
CA ALA A 282 -20.70 11.47 -3.64
C ALA A 282 -19.32 12.09 -3.95
N LEU A 283 -18.62 12.58 -2.92
CA LEU A 283 -17.26 13.11 -3.06
C LEU A 283 -16.27 12.04 -3.52
N LEU A 284 -16.34 10.83 -2.95
CA LEU A 284 -15.47 9.72 -3.35
C LEU A 284 -15.77 9.26 -4.77
N GLN A 285 -17.04 9.12 -5.17
CA GLN A 285 -17.44 8.78 -6.54
C GLN A 285 -16.85 9.76 -7.56
N ALA A 286 -17.06 11.06 -7.36
CA ALA A 286 -16.52 12.08 -8.24
C ALA A 286 -14.98 12.09 -8.27
N SER A 287 -14.34 11.84 -7.12
CA SER A 287 -12.88 11.81 -7.01
C SER A 287 -12.27 10.62 -7.75
N PHE A 288 -12.86 9.42 -7.63
CA PHE A 288 -12.37 8.24 -8.35
C PHE A 288 -12.61 8.34 -9.85
N GLU A 289 -13.76 8.86 -10.30
CA GLU A 289 -14.02 9.10 -11.71
C GLU A 289 -12.97 10.06 -12.32
N ALA A 290 -12.71 11.18 -11.63
CA ALA A 290 -11.69 12.14 -12.04
C ALA A 290 -10.27 11.54 -12.02
N ALA A 291 -9.92 10.79 -10.97
CA ALA A 291 -8.63 10.13 -10.83
C ALA A 291 -8.34 9.15 -11.97
N ILE A 292 -9.31 8.28 -12.28
CA ILE A 292 -9.20 7.31 -13.38
C ILE A 292 -8.99 8.04 -14.70
N GLY A 293 -9.80 9.07 -15.00
CA GLY A 293 -9.64 9.86 -16.23
C GLY A 293 -8.31 10.60 -16.31
N LEU A 294 -7.73 11.01 -15.18
CA LEU A 294 -6.43 11.67 -15.11
C LEU A 294 -5.25 10.74 -15.42
N ILE A 295 -5.38 9.43 -15.14
CA ILE A 295 -4.23 8.49 -15.19
C ILE A 295 -4.36 7.39 -16.25
N GLU A 296 -5.55 7.13 -16.80
CA GLU A 296 -5.80 5.94 -17.62
C GLU A 296 -4.89 5.81 -18.85
N ASN A 297 -4.38 6.94 -19.36
CA ASN A 297 -3.58 7.01 -20.58
C ASN A 297 -2.06 7.04 -20.33
N ASP A 298 -1.60 7.34 -19.12
CA ASP A 298 -0.18 7.52 -18.81
C ASP A 298 0.33 6.71 -17.60
N TYR A 299 -0.57 6.06 -16.84
CA TYR A 299 -0.19 5.22 -15.71
C TYR A 299 0.70 4.04 -16.13
N LEU A 300 0.27 3.23 -17.11
CA LEU A 300 1.05 2.07 -17.53
C LEU A 300 2.43 2.45 -18.10
N PRO A 301 2.57 3.49 -18.96
CA PRO A 301 3.87 4.00 -19.35
C PRO A 301 4.80 4.33 -18.18
N GLU A 302 4.30 5.00 -17.14
CA GLU A 302 5.07 5.29 -15.92
C GLU A 302 5.53 3.99 -15.24
N ILE A 303 4.60 3.08 -14.96
CA ILE A 303 4.92 1.81 -14.29
C ILE A 303 5.96 1.00 -15.07
N MET A 304 5.87 0.96 -16.40
CA MET A 304 6.84 0.26 -17.24
C MET A 304 8.22 0.95 -17.25
N ALA A 305 8.26 2.28 -17.21
CA ALA A 305 9.51 3.01 -17.03
C ALA A 305 10.14 2.69 -15.66
N THR A 306 9.33 2.61 -14.60
CA THR A 306 9.77 2.23 -13.25
C THR A 306 10.34 0.83 -13.22
N VAL A 307 9.68 -0.14 -13.87
CA VAL A 307 10.21 -1.50 -14.05
C VAL A 307 11.60 -1.49 -14.69
N ASP A 308 11.80 -0.70 -15.76
CA ASP A 308 13.08 -0.63 -16.46
C ASP A 308 14.18 0.07 -15.63
N MET A 309 13.82 1.08 -14.84
CA MET A 309 14.71 1.69 -13.86
C MET A 309 15.14 0.66 -12.81
N LEU A 310 14.18 -0.04 -12.21
CA LEU A 310 14.42 -1.03 -11.16
C LEU A 310 15.24 -2.23 -11.65
N LYS A 311 15.02 -2.71 -12.88
CA LYS A 311 15.84 -3.76 -13.49
C LYS A 311 17.34 -3.41 -13.45
N LYS A 312 17.68 -2.13 -13.66
CA LYS A 312 19.05 -1.58 -13.59
C LYS A 312 19.49 -1.35 -12.14
N GLY A 313 18.65 -0.70 -11.32
CA GLY A 313 18.92 -0.38 -9.92
C GLY A 313 19.20 -1.61 -9.06
N MET A 314 18.36 -2.65 -9.18
CA MET A 314 18.51 -3.92 -8.45
C MET A 314 19.86 -4.62 -8.69
N VAL A 315 20.52 -4.40 -9.83
CA VAL A 315 21.86 -4.97 -10.10
C VAL A 315 22.97 -4.20 -9.38
N LYS A 316 22.78 -2.90 -9.21
CA LYS A 316 23.75 -1.98 -8.60
C LYS A 316 23.64 -2.01 -7.08
N GLU A 317 22.43 -1.90 -6.55
CA GLU A 317 22.17 -1.66 -5.13
C GLU A 317 22.13 -2.96 -4.29
N VAL A 318 21.90 -4.13 -4.92
CA VAL A 318 21.73 -5.41 -4.20
C VAL A 318 22.98 -6.30 -4.27
N LYS A 319 24.10 -5.82 -4.85
CA LYS A 319 25.37 -6.55 -4.81
C LYS A 319 26.00 -6.50 -3.40
N PRO A 320 26.64 -7.58 -2.92
CA PRO A 320 26.97 -7.75 -1.49
C PRO A 320 28.05 -6.81 -0.90
N ASN A 321 28.53 -5.80 -1.64
CA ASN A 321 29.75 -5.07 -1.29
C ASN A 321 29.64 -3.54 -1.32
N VAL A 322 28.43 -2.98 -1.29
CA VAL A 322 28.29 -1.52 -1.13
C VAL A 322 27.35 -1.25 0.05
N MET A 323 27.77 -0.31 0.91
CA MET A 323 26.94 0.41 1.89
C MET A 323 26.90 -0.12 3.33
N ALA A 324 28.08 -0.44 3.87
CA ALA A 324 28.42 0.23 5.12
C ALA A 324 28.40 1.75 4.86
N THR A 325 27.56 2.49 5.59
CA THR A 325 27.42 3.97 5.57
C THR A 325 26.69 4.52 4.33
N ARG A 326 25.59 5.28 4.41
CA ARG A 326 25.28 6.40 5.32
C ARG A 326 23.76 6.58 5.49
N PRO A 327 23.27 6.81 6.72
CA PRO A 327 22.15 7.71 6.94
C PRO A 327 22.66 9.16 6.77
N ILE A 328 21.97 9.99 5.98
CA ILE A 328 22.08 11.44 6.15
C ILE A 328 21.29 11.76 7.43
N PRO A 329 21.88 12.43 8.45
CA PRO A 329 21.13 12.82 9.63
C PRO A 329 20.00 13.75 9.22
N ALA A 330 18.76 13.33 9.43
CA ALA A 330 17.63 14.24 9.48
C ALA A 330 17.96 15.32 10.52
N GLN A 331 18.10 16.56 10.07
CA GLN A 331 18.22 17.69 10.97
C GLN A 331 16.93 17.74 11.81
N LEU A 332 17.06 17.33 13.07
CA LEU A 332 16.18 17.74 14.15
C LEU A 332 16.10 19.27 14.13
N LYS A 333 15.07 19.82 13.47
CA LYS A 333 14.70 21.22 13.65
C LYS A 333 14.14 21.36 15.06
N SER A 334 15.04 21.62 16.01
CA SER A 334 14.66 22.23 17.28
C SER A 334 14.16 23.64 16.97
N LYS A 335 12.85 23.86 17.07
CA LYS A 335 12.33 25.22 17.26
C LYS A 335 12.49 25.58 18.72
N LYS A 336 13.58 26.29 19.03
CA LYS A 336 13.60 27.26 20.13
C LYS A 336 13.37 28.63 19.50
N HIS A 337 12.19 29.20 19.75
CA HIS A 337 11.96 30.52 20.33
C HIS A 337 10.47 30.81 20.31
#